data_AF-A0A810KVZ6-F1
#
_entry.id   AF-A0A810KVZ6-F1
#
_cell.length_a   1.000
_cell.length_b   1.000
_cell.length_c   1.000
_cell.angle_alpha   90.00
_cell.angle_beta   90.00
_cell.angle_gamma   90.00
#
_symmetry.space_group_name_H-M   'P 1'
#
loop_
_entity.id
_entity.type
_entity.pdbx_description
1 polymer ?
#
loop_
_entity_poly.entity_id
_entity_poly.type
_entity_poly.pdbx_seq_one_letter_code
_entity_poly.pdbx_strand_id
1 'polypeptide(L)'
;MFFGVVTDIGDDPGVPTLPGMTATPPIPATGTPSPDGSGTAPPGDGDAQPRQFALTVLVAAPAAWFFGWVVMRVRTTHGPGAAWTTAHSLWIVAFTMFAIGCVGLARLVGSRRLVGQGRATGPGHAVLVAATTVALVGAVLTGLQMVLDLIVGFAPTEAAMDDRYDALFAVPGVHLVCYTLAPIVFYVGLLALLVLGAVRRTAPVALVVLAGCGILAAGIGHGLPGMLRLVEGAGGLLILGALASIVRTRGGALPPA
;
A
#
# COMPACT_ATOMS: atom_id res chain seq x y z
N MET A 1 43.97 3.11 0.05
CA MET A 1 44.06 2.69 -1.37
C MET A 1 43.28 3.73 -2.16
N PHE A 2 43.88 4.83 -2.65
CA PHE A 2 44.70 4.97 -3.89
C PHE A 2 43.96 4.40 -5.13
N PHE A 3 43.37 5.21 -6.02
CA PHE A 3 43.90 6.08 -7.12
C PHE A 3 44.06 5.37 -8.48
N GLY A 4 43.73 6.09 -9.57
CA GLY A 4 44.15 5.84 -10.98
C GLY A 4 42.96 5.52 -11.90
N VAL A 5 42.41 6.36 -12.78
CA VAL A 5 42.92 7.32 -13.79
C VAL A 5 43.63 6.67 -14.99
N VAL A 6 42.91 6.66 -16.13
CA VAL A 6 43.22 7.09 -17.52
C VAL A 6 44.62 6.83 -18.11
N THR A 7 44.61 6.34 -19.37
CA THR A 7 45.38 6.69 -20.61
C THR A 7 45.62 5.38 -21.40
N ASP A 8 45.63 5.27 -22.73
CA ASP A 8 46.11 6.14 -23.81
C ASP A 8 45.58 5.54 -25.15
N ILE A 9 45.03 6.31 -26.10
CA ILE A 9 45.67 6.90 -27.30
C ILE A 9 46.58 5.92 -28.07
N GLY A 10 46.20 5.67 -29.33
CA GLY A 10 47.04 5.04 -30.35
C GLY A 10 46.57 5.50 -31.73
N ASP A 11 47.44 6.26 -32.39
CA ASP A 11 47.28 6.91 -33.68
C ASP A 11 47.11 5.95 -34.89
N ASP A 12 46.46 6.51 -35.92
CA ASP A 12 46.22 6.08 -37.31
C ASP A 12 47.51 5.69 -38.08
N PRO A 13 47.47 4.84 -39.14
CA PRO A 13 47.41 5.42 -40.49
C PRO A 13 46.73 4.53 -41.54
N GLY A 14 45.70 5.02 -42.24
CA GLY A 14 45.12 4.24 -43.34
C GLY A 14 44.13 4.91 -44.29
N VAL A 15 44.32 6.17 -44.68
CA VAL A 15 43.45 6.81 -45.68
C VAL A 15 44.20 7.08 -47.00
N PRO A 16 43.87 6.36 -48.09
CA PRO A 16 44.17 6.80 -49.45
C PRO A 16 43.16 7.85 -49.94
N THR A 17 43.69 8.84 -50.64
CA THR A 17 42.99 9.97 -51.26
C THR A 17 42.08 9.54 -52.43
N LEU A 18 40.83 10.02 -52.44
CA LEU A 18 39.88 9.93 -53.55
C LEU A 18 40.08 11.09 -54.54
N PRO A 19 39.86 10.85 -55.86
CA PRO A 19 39.42 11.91 -56.75
C PRO A 19 38.12 11.54 -57.49
N GLY A 20 37.19 12.49 -57.49
CA GLY A 20 36.24 12.65 -58.60
C GLY A 20 34.75 12.56 -58.25
N MET A 21 34.09 13.72 -58.43
CA MET A 21 32.78 13.86 -59.09
C MET A 21 31.57 13.18 -58.43
N THR A 22 30.55 13.90 -57.96
CA THR A 22 29.67 14.78 -58.75
C THR A 22 28.66 15.48 -57.82
N ALA A 23 28.12 16.60 -58.32
CA ALA A 23 27.28 17.56 -57.61
C ALA A 23 25.97 16.99 -57.04
N THR A 24 25.69 17.36 -55.78
CA THR A 24 24.41 17.15 -55.08
C THR A 24 23.59 18.47 -55.10
N PRO A 25 22.27 18.43 -55.36
CA PRO A 25 21.42 19.63 -55.40
C PRO A 25 21.29 20.33 -54.03
N PRO A 26 20.88 21.62 -54.00
CA PRO A 26 20.87 22.41 -52.77
C PRO A 26 19.88 21.86 -51.74
N ILE A 27 20.41 21.67 -50.52
CA ILE A 27 19.66 21.34 -49.31
C ILE A 27 18.67 22.49 -49.01
N PRO A 28 17.38 22.23 -48.77
CA PRO A 28 16.48 23.26 -48.28
C PRO A 28 16.98 23.71 -46.92
N ALA A 29 17.22 25.02 -46.77
CA ALA A 29 17.71 25.63 -45.54
C ALA A 29 16.94 25.05 -44.34
N THR A 30 17.63 24.21 -43.56
CA THR A 30 17.17 23.79 -42.24
C THR A 30 16.94 25.07 -41.46
N GLY A 31 15.67 25.36 -41.16
CA GLY A 31 15.30 26.41 -40.23
C GLY A 31 16.17 26.28 -38.99
N THR A 32 16.79 27.39 -38.61
CA THR A 32 17.42 27.56 -37.31
C THR A 32 16.48 27.03 -36.23
N PRO A 33 16.93 26.18 -35.29
CA PRO A 33 16.12 25.82 -34.15
C PRO A 33 15.77 27.12 -33.43
N SER A 34 14.49 27.45 -33.37
CA SER A 34 14.00 28.55 -32.56
C SER A 34 14.32 28.21 -31.09
N PRO A 35 14.91 29.13 -30.30
CA PRO A 35 15.41 28.87 -28.95
C PRO A 35 14.31 28.75 -27.90
N ASP A 36 13.05 28.72 -28.29
CA ASP A 36 11.89 28.50 -27.45
C ASP A 36 11.54 27.01 -27.39
N GLY A 37 12.44 26.25 -26.74
CA GLY A 37 12.16 24.91 -26.19
C GLY A 37 11.13 24.92 -25.05
N SER A 38 10.05 25.69 -25.22
CA SER A 38 8.89 25.75 -24.33
C SER A 38 7.85 24.66 -24.63
N GLY A 39 8.31 23.55 -25.20
CA GLY A 39 7.60 22.27 -25.13
C GLY A 39 7.67 21.70 -23.72
N THR A 40 7.18 22.44 -22.72
CA THR A 40 6.84 21.84 -21.43
C THR A 40 5.69 20.88 -21.72
N ALA A 41 6.00 19.58 -21.76
CA ALA A 41 4.98 18.55 -21.64
C ALA A 41 4.03 18.96 -20.50
N PRO A 42 2.69 18.89 -20.68
CA PRO A 42 1.75 19.31 -19.66
C PRO A 42 2.12 18.61 -18.33
N PRO A 43 2.37 19.36 -17.25
CA PRO A 43 2.69 18.75 -15.98
C PRO A 43 1.40 18.13 -15.43
N GLY A 44 1.27 16.81 -15.35
CA GLY A 44 0.17 16.27 -14.52
C GLY A 44 -0.18 14.79 -14.58
N ASP A 45 -0.03 14.10 -15.69
CA ASP A 45 -0.86 12.89 -15.87
C ASP A 45 -0.20 11.62 -15.29
N GLY A 46 1.13 11.51 -15.42
CA GLY A 46 1.88 10.32 -15.01
C GLY A 46 1.88 10.05 -13.50
N ASP A 47 1.78 11.10 -12.67
CA ASP A 47 1.74 10.97 -11.20
C ASP A 47 0.30 10.86 -10.66
N ALA A 48 -0.70 11.29 -11.43
CA ALA A 48 -2.11 11.26 -11.04
C ALA A 48 -2.66 9.82 -11.06
N GLN A 49 -2.32 9.04 -12.08
CA GLN A 49 -2.83 7.68 -12.27
C GLN A 49 -2.36 6.70 -11.19
N PRO A 50 -1.06 6.62 -10.82
CA PRO A 50 -0.60 5.75 -9.72
C PRO A 50 -1.18 6.16 -8.36
N ARG A 51 -1.42 7.46 -8.15
CA ARG A 51 -2.02 7.99 -6.92
C ARG A 51 -3.48 7.60 -6.79
N GLN A 52 -4.28 7.79 -7.84
CA GLN A 52 -5.69 7.39 -7.86
C GLN A 52 -5.83 5.89 -7.65
N PHE A 53 -4.98 5.07 -8.30
CA PHE A 53 -4.95 3.63 -8.09
C PHE A 53 -4.72 3.27 -6.62
N ALA A 54 -3.71 3.84 -5.98
CA ALA A 54 -3.40 3.52 -4.58
C ALA A 54 -4.52 3.95 -3.60
N LEU A 55 -5.23 5.05 -3.89
CA LEU A 55 -6.39 5.48 -3.09
C LEU A 55 -7.61 4.58 -3.30
N THR A 56 -7.88 4.16 -4.53
CA THR A 56 -8.93 3.17 -4.83
C THR A 56 -8.65 1.85 -4.12
N VAL A 57 -7.40 1.39 -4.16
CA VAL A 57 -6.95 0.18 -3.47
C VAL A 57 -7.11 0.31 -1.95
N LEU A 58 -6.83 1.48 -1.37
CA LEU A 58 -7.02 1.74 0.06
C LEU A 58 -8.49 1.63 0.50
N VAL A 59 -9.45 1.99 -0.37
CA VAL A 59 -10.89 1.86 -0.09
C VAL A 59 -11.38 0.44 -0.35
N ALA A 60 -10.84 -0.24 -1.37
CA ALA A 60 -11.18 -1.62 -1.69
C ALA A 60 -10.74 -2.59 -0.59
N ALA A 61 -9.62 -2.31 0.10
CA ALA A 61 -9.08 -3.18 1.14
C ALA A 61 -10.07 -3.48 2.30
N PRO A 62 -10.66 -2.49 3.01
CA PRO A 62 -11.64 -2.76 4.05
C PRO A 62 -12.95 -3.36 3.51
N ALA A 63 -13.30 -3.10 2.24
CA ALA A 63 -14.47 -3.74 1.61
C ALA A 63 -14.24 -5.24 1.37
N ALA A 64 -13.08 -5.61 0.82
CA ALA A 64 -12.68 -7.01 0.65
C ALA A 64 -12.59 -7.72 2.02
N TRP A 65 -12.03 -7.04 3.02
CA TRP A 65 -11.97 -7.57 4.38
C TRP A 65 -13.36 -7.83 4.97
N PHE A 66 -14.26 -6.84 4.86
CA PHE A 66 -15.63 -6.96 5.35
C PHE A 66 -16.39 -8.07 4.62
N PHE A 67 -16.21 -8.22 3.32
CA PHE A 67 -16.85 -9.29 2.56
C PHE A 67 -16.35 -10.67 3.00
N GLY A 68 -15.05 -10.84 3.25
CA GLY A 68 -14.50 -12.07 3.85
C GLY A 68 -15.11 -12.37 5.21
N TRP A 69 -15.30 -11.34 6.04
CA TRP A 69 -15.98 -11.46 7.33
C TRP A 69 -17.45 -11.90 7.16
N VAL A 70 -18.20 -11.32 6.22
CA VAL A 70 -19.58 -11.73 5.92
C VAL A 70 -19.62 -13.20 5.49
N VAL A 71 -18.76 -13.61 4.55
CA VAL A 71 -18.68 -15.01 4.09
C VAL A 71 -18.44 -15.98 5.23
N MET A 72 -17.51 -15.64 6.14
CA MET A 72 -17.19 -16.46 7.31
C MET A 72 -18.36 -16.58 8.30
N ARG A 73 -19.24 -15.58 8.39
CA ARG A 73 -20.24 -15.47 9.47
C ARG A 73 -21.68 -15.73 9.03
N VAL A 74 -21.98 -15.67 7.73
CA VAL A 74 -23.30 -16.00 7.19
C VAL A 74 -23.53 -17.52 7.09
N ARG A 75 -22.45 -18.33 7.06
CA ARG A 75 -22.56 -19.80 7.17
C ARG A 75 -22.26 -20.21 8.62
N THR A 76 -23.17 -20.99 9.20
CA THR A 76 -23.17 -21.33 10.64
C THR A 76 -22.18 -22.41 11.05
N THR A 77 -21.54 -23.09 10.09
CA THR A 77 -20.55 -24.13 10.38
C THR A 77 -19.18 -23.50 10.60
N HIS A 78 -18.70 -23.51 11.84
CA HIS A 78 -17.26 -23.38 12.11
C HIS A 78 -16.52 -24.58 11.52
N GLY A 79 -15.25 -24.42 11.16
CA GLY A 79 -14.42 -25.51 10.66
C GLY A 79 -14.00 -25.41 9.18
N PRO A 80 -13.28 -26.42 8.66
CA PRO A 80 -12.74 -26.41 7.32
C PRO A 80 -13.87 -26.45 6.27
N GLY A 81 -13.65 -25.79 5.13
CA GLY A 81 -14.61 -25.79 4.02
C GLY A 81 -14.62 -24.52 3.18
N ALA A 82 -15.58 -24.43 2.26
CA ALA A 82 -15.63 -23.35 1.26
C ALA A 82 -15.70 -21.94 1.88
N ALA A 83 -16.48 -21.74 2.94
CA ALA A 83 -16.57 -20.43 3.60
C ALA A 83 -15.22 -20.02 4.22
N TRP A 84 -14.54 -20.95 4.89
CA TRP A 84 -13.21 -20.74 5.44
C TRP A 84 -12.21 -20.36 4.35
N THR A 85 -12.10 -21.15 3.29
CA THR A 85 -11.18 -20.93 2.17
C THR A 85 -11.45 -19.60 1.48
N THR A 86 -12.71 -19.29 1.19
CA THR A 86 -13.10 -18.04 0.53
C THR A 86 -12.82 -16.82 1.41
N ALA A 87 -13.16 -16.86 2.71
CA ALA A 87 -12.90 -15.77 3.63
C ALA A 87 -11.41 -15.45 3.76
N HIS A 88 -10.57 -16.47 3.99
CA HIS A 88 -9.12 -16.29 4.12
C HIS A 88 -8.48 -15.82 2.81
N SER A 89 -8.95 -16.31 1.66
CA SER A 89 -8.49 -15.81 0.35
C SER A 89 -8.80 -14.33 0.16
N LEU A 90 -10.02 -13.89 0.52
CA LEU A 90 -10.41 -12.48 0.49
C LEU A 90 -9.57 -11.65 1.46
N TRP A 91 -9.26 -12.17 2.64
CA TRP A 91 -8.41 -11.48 3.60
C TRP A 91 -6.96 -11.35 3.15
N ILE A 92 -6.38 -12.36 2.49
CA ILE A 92 -5.06 -12.25 1.85
C ILE A 92 -5.05 -11.11 0.83
N VAL A 93 -6.08 -11.05 -0.03
CA VAL A 93 -6.25 -9.97 -1.00
C VAL A 93 -6.40 -8.62 -0.29
N ALA A 94 -7.22 -8.55 0.76
CA ALA A 94 -7.44 -7.34 1.53
C ALA A 94 -6.15 -6.82 2.18
N PHE A 95 -5.34 -7.67 2.83
CA PHE A 95 -4.08 -7.25 3.44
C PHE A 95 -3.02 -6.84 2.40
N THR A 96 -3.03 -7.48 1.23
CA THR A 96 -2.22 -7.03 0.08
C THR A 96 -2.63 -5.63 -0.36
N MET A 97 -3.94 -5.39 -0.51
CA MET A 97 -4.48 -4.07 -0.84
C MET A 97 -4.17 -3.04 0.25
N PHE A 98 -4.28 -3.40 1.54
CA PHE A 98 -3.90 -2.51 2.64
C PHE A 98 -2.43 -2.14 2.56
N ALA A 99 -1.52 -3.08 2.29
CA ALA A 99 -0.10 -2.78 2.13
C ALA A 99 0.15 -1.74 1.01
N ILE A 100 -0.43 -1.97 -0.17
CA ILE A 100 -0.34 -1.03 -1.31
C ILE A 100 -0.96 0.34 -0.96
N GLY A 101 -2.14 0.32 -0.33
CA GLY A 101 -2.86 1.51 0.10
C GLY A 101 -2.10 2.33 1.14
N CYS A 102 -1.42 1.69 2.09
CA CYS A 102 -0.55 2.33 3.07
C CYS A 102 0.62 3.07 2.41
N VAL A 103 1.24 2.50 1.37
CA VAL A 103 2.27 3.19 0.58
C VAL A 103 1.68 4.41 -0.14
N GLY A 104 0.50 4.28 -0.74
CA GLY A 104 -0.21 5.38 -1.37
C GLY A 104 -0.53 6.52 -0.40
N LEU A 105 -1.05 6.17 0.78
CA LEU A 105 -1.35 7.10 1.86
C LEU A 105 -0.08 7.79 2.37
N ALA A 106 1.01 7.04 2.56
CA ALA A 106 2.29 7.60 2.99
C ALA A 106 2.85 8.62 1.99
N ARG A 107 2.75 8.33 0.68
CA ARG A 107 3.13 9.29 -0.38
C ARG A 107 2.27 10.55 -0.36
N LEU A 108 0.96 10.41 -0.17
CA LEU A 108 0.04 11.54 -0.04
C LEU A 108 0.42 12.42 1.16
N VAL A 109 0.61 11.81 2.34
CA VAL A 109 1.00 12.48 3.58
C VAL A 109 2.39 13.12 3.46
N GLY A 110 3.31 12.47 2.76
CA GLY A 110 4.67 12.95 2.49
C GLY A 110 4.73 14.16 1.56
N SER A 111 3.78 14.29 0.62
CA SER A 111 3.78 15.37 -0.37
C SER A 111 3.49 16.76 0.20
N ARG A 112 2.74 16.85 1.31
CA ARG A 112 2.55 18.11 2.03
C ARG A 112 3.69 18.35 3.01
N ARG A 113 4.53 19.33 2.71
CA ARG A 113 5.50 19.87 3.68
C ARG A 113 4.75 20.58 4.80
N LEU A 114 5.18 20.37 6.04
CA LEU A 114 4.80 21.26 7.14
C LEU A 114 5.42 22.63 6.84
N VAL A 115 4.61 23.69 6.92
CA VAL A 115 5.10 25.07 6.80
C VAL A 115 6.21 25.26 7.83
N GLY A 116 7.43 25.58 7.37
CA GLY A 116 8.60 25.81 8.24
C GLY A 116 9.63 24.69 8.36
N GLN A 117 9.43 23.51 7.76
CA GLN A 117 10.46 22.45 7.76
C GLN A 117 11.20 22.37 6.42
N GLY A 118 12.48 22.80 6.44
CA GLY A 118 13.42 22.62 5.33
C GLY A 118 13.82 21.15 5.16
N ARG A 119 13.90 20.72 3.89
CA ARG A 119 14.29 19.38 3.36
C ARG A 119 13.64 18.14 4.01
N ALA A 120 13.64 17.05 3.26
CA ALA A 120 12.95 15.78 3.57
C ALA A 120 13.57 14.98 4.75
N THR A 121 14.30 15.62 5.66
CA THR A 121 15.13 14.97 6.70
C THR A 121 14.75 15.38 8.13
N GLY A 122 13.61 16.03 8.33
CA GLY A 122 13.12 16.41 9.66
C GLY A 122 12.43 15.27 10.44
N PRO A 123 12.15 15.45 11.75
CA PRO A 123 11.48 14.45 12.60
C PRO A 123 10.15 13.93 12.02
N GLY A 124 9.42 14.79 11.30
CA GLY A 124 8.18 14.39 10.63
C GLY A 124 8.39 13.34 9.54
N HIS A 125 9.56 13.29 8.88
CA HIS A 125 9.87 12.26 7.90
C HIS A 125 10.18 10.91 8.58
N ALA A 126 10.93 10.91 9.68
CA ALA A 126 11.19 9.71 10.47
C ALA A 126 9.88 9.06 10.98
N VAL A 127 8.95 9.88 11.49
CA VAL A 127 7.62 9.39 11.91
C VAL A 127 6.82 8.81 10.75
N LEU A 128 6.87 9.45 9.57
CA LEU A 128 6.20 8.93 8.37
C LEU A 128 6.76 7.55 7.96
N VAL A 129 8.09 7.42 7.92
CA VAL A 129 8.77 6.16 7.59
C VAL A 129 8.40 5.09 8.62
N ALA A 130 8.53 5.40 9.92
CA ALA A 130 8.19 4.46 10.98
C ALA A 130 6.74 3.99 10.91
N ALA A 131 5.78 4.90 10.79
CA ALA A 131 4.36 4.56 10.68
C ALA A 131 4.07 3.69 9.45
N THR A 132 4.69 4.01 8.31
CA THR A 132 4.56 3.22 7.08
C THR A 132 5.14 1.82 7.27
N THR A 133 6.35 1.71 7.81
CA THR A 133 7.00 0.42 8.06
C THR A 133 6.19 -0.44 9.01
N VAL A 134 5.71 0.12 10.12
CA VAL A 134 4.86 -0.58 11.09
C VAL A 134 3.58 -1.10 10.42
N ALA A 135 2.91 -0.26 9.62
CA ALA A 135 1.71 -0.68 8.89
C ALA A 135 2.01 -1.82 7.90
N LEU A 136 3.11 -1.74 7.15
CA LEU A 136 3.49 -2.75 6.17
C LEU A 136 3.89 -4.07 6.83
N VAL A 137 4.71 -4.03 7.88
CA VAL A 137 5.10 -5.22 8.64
C VAL A 137 3.86 -5.90 9.22
N GLY A 138 2.96 -5.13 9.84
CA GLY A 138 1.71 -5.67 10.36
C GLY A 138 0.84 -6.28 9.26
N ALA A 139 0.69 -5.60 8.11
CA ALA A 139 -0.11 -6.12 7.00
C ALA A 139 0.47 -7.43 6.43
N VAL A 140 1.79 -7.52 6.28
CA VAL A 140 2.48 -8.74 5.81
C VAL A 140 2.31 -9.87 6.81
N LEU A 141 2.53 -9.61 8.11
CA LEU A 141 2.38 -10.64 9.14
C LEU A 141 0.93 -11.10 9.29
N THR A 142 -0.04 -10.20 9.15
CA THR A 142 -1.45 -10.57 9.20
C THR A 142 -1.85 -11.32 7.93
N GLY A 143 -1.31 -10.96 6.76
CA GLY A 143 -1.46 -11.74 5.54
C GLY A 143 -0.87 -13.14 5.66
N LEU A 144 0.30 -13.27 6.31
CA LEU A 144 0.90 -14.56 6.64
C LEU A 144 0.00 -15.39 7.55
N GLN A 145 -0.62 -14.79 8.57
CA GLN A 145 -1.62 -15.46 9.40
C GLN A 145 -2.74 -16.05 8.52
N MET A 146 -3.30 -15.28 7.59
CA MET A 146 -4.35 -15.77 6.68
C MET A 146 -3.89 -16.93 5.78
N VAL A 147 -2.61 -16.94 5.37
CA VAL A 147 -2.03 -18.06 4.61
C VAL A 147 -1.91 -19.31 5.49
N LEU A 148 -1.45 -19.16 6.74
CA LEU A 148 -1.37 -20.27 7.69
C LEU A 148 -2.76 -20.84 8.00
N ASP A 149 -3.75 -19.98 8.23
CA ASP A 149 -5.14 -20.35 8.42
C ASP A 149 -5.69 -21.11 7.20
N LEU A 150 -5.32 -20.72 5.99
CA LEU A 150 -5.71 -21.42 4.76
C LEU A 150 -5.09 -22.82 4.68
N ILE A 151 -3.79 -22.94 4.98
CA ILE A 151 -3.07 -24.23 5.00
C ILE A 151 -3.71 -25.19 6.01
N VAL A 152 -3.97 -24.70 7.22
CA VAL A 152 -4.62 -25.47 8.29
C VAL A 152 -6.04 -25.88 7.88
N GLY A 153 -6.82 -24.95 7.32
CA GLY A 153 -8.20 -25.15 6.89
C GLY A 153 -8.41 -26.06 5.68
N PHE A 154 -7.34 -26.51 5.00
CA PHE A 154 -7.41 -27.62 4.06
C PHE A 154 -7.45 -29.00 4.74
N ALA A 155 -7.73 -29.04 6.05
CA ALA A 155 -7.96 -30.28 6.77
C ALA A 155 -9.28 -30.94 6.34
N PRO A 156 -9.35 -32.29 6.33
CA PRO A 156 -10.55 -33.00 5.94
C PRO A 156 -11.66 -32.95 7.01
N THR A 157 -11.31 -32.69 8.26
CA THR A 157 -12.23 -32.66 9.42
C THR A 157 -11.80 -31.56 10.38
N GLU A 158 -12.72 -31.14 11.25
CA GLU A 158 -12.43 -30.19 12.34
C GLU A 158 -11.33 -30.73 13.26
N ALA A 159 -11.41 -31.99 13.69
CA ALA A 159 -10.36 -32.60 14.52
C ALA A 159 -8.97 -32.55 13.87
N ALA A 160 -8.88 -32.84 12.56
CA ALA A 160 -7.61 -32.75 11.84
C ALA A 160 -7.13 -31.30 11.63
N MET A 161 -8.03 -30.33 11.68
CA MET A 161 -7.71 -28.90 11.66
C MET A 161 -7.12 -28.46 13.01
N ASP A 162 -7.74 -28.91 14.11
CA ASP A 162 -7.27 -28.66 15.47
C ASP A 162 -5.86 -29.23 15.70
N ASP A 163 -5.62 -30.49 15.30
CA ASP A 163 -4.30 -31.13 15.37
C ASP A 163 -3.21 -30.32 14.62
N ARG A 164 -3.59 -29.70 13.48
CA ARG A 164 -2.68 -28.85 12.69
C ARG A 164 -2.44 -27.50 13.35
N TYR A 165 -3.44 -26.91 13.99
CA TYR A 165 -3.25 -25.70 14.79
C TYR A 165 -2.34 -25.95 16.00
N ASP A 166 -2.53 -27.08 16.68
CA ASP A 166 -1.66 -27.46 17.80
C ASP A 166 -0.21 -27.60 17.35
N ALA A 167 0.03 -28.29 16.22
CA ALA A 167 1.37 -28.39 15.63
C ALA A 167 1.92 -27.02 15.20
N LEU A 168 1.09 -26.14 14.64
CA LEU A 168 1.48 -24.81 14.22
C LEU A 168 1.86 -23.92 15.42
N PHE A 169 1.08 -23.96 16.49
CA PHE A 169 1.30 -23.17 17.71
C PHE A 169 2.41 -23.74 18.60
N ALA A 170 2.79 -25.01 18.41
CA ALA A 170 3.99 -25.57 19.02
C ALA A 170 5.28 -24.90 18.49
N VAL A 171 5.25 -24.26 17.31
CA VAL A 171 6.40 -23.50 16.80
C VAL A 171 6.58 -22.21 17.62
N PRO A 172 7.75 -22.02 18.28
CA PRO A 172 7.95 -20.87 19.16
C PRO A 172 7.71 -19.53 18.45
N GLY A 173 6.86 -18.70 19.04
CA GLY A 173 6.58 -17.34 18.58
C GLY A 173 5.53 -17.23 17.48
N VAL A 174 5.07 -18.31 16.82
CA VAL A 174 4.06 -18.21 15.75
C VAL A 174 2.75 -17.62 16.27
N HIS A 175 2.22 -18.15 17.37
CA HIS A 175 0.99 -17.64 17.97
C HIS A 175 1.12 -16.17 18.38
N LEU A 176 2.20 -15.82 19.08
CA LEU A 176 2.42 -14.44 19.53
C LEU A 176 2.60 -13.47 18.35
N VAL A 177 3.46 -13.80 17.40
CA VAL A 177 3.81 -12.87 16.31
C VAL A 177 2.69 -12.78 15.29
N CYS A 178 2.17 -13.91 14.80
CA CYS A 178 1.21 -13.92 13.68
C CYS A 178 -0.23 -13.71 14.14
N TYR A 179 -0.64 -14.27 15.29
CA TYR A 179 -2.05 -14.29 15.71
C TYR A 179 -2.37 -13.23 16.76
N THR A 180 -1.38 -12.80 17.55
CA THR A 180 -1.58 -11.78 18.60
C THR A 180 -1.10 -10.40 18.15
N LEU A 181 0.18 -10.27 17.78
CA LEU A 181 0.79 -8.98 17.53
C LEU A 181 0.55 -8.45 16.12
N ALA A 182 0.50 -9.31 15.09
CA ALA A 182 0.40 -8.85 13.70
C ALA A 182 -0.79 -7.91 13.44
N PRO A 183 -2.03 -8.23 13.87
CA PRO A 183 -3.17 -7.34 13.64
C PRO A 183 -3.03 -6.02 14.40
N ILE A 184 -2.50 -6.07 15.62
CA ILE A 184 -2.26 -4.88 16.46
C ILE A 184 -1.23 -3.96 15.79
N VAL A 185 -0.09 -4.52 15.37
CA VAL A 185 0.98 -3.80 14.68
C VAL A 185 0.44 -3.15 13.41
N PHE A 186 -0.37 -3.87 12.63
CA PHE A 186 -1.02 -3.34 11.44
C PHE A 186 -1.89 -2.11 11.75
N TYR A 187 -2.83 -2.26 12.68
CA TYR A 187 -3.78 -1.20 13.02
C TYR A 187 -3.11 0.02 13.65
N VAL A 188 -2.08 -0.18 14.49
CA VAL A 188 -1.28 0.91 15.06
C VAL A 188 -0.58 1.69 13.96
N GLY A 189 0.05 1.01 13.00
CA GLY A 189 0.72 1.66 11.87
C GLY A 189 -0.26 2.44 10.98
N LEU A 190 -1.40 1.83 10.65
CA LEU A 190 -2.46 2.47 9.86
C LEU A 190 -3.00 3.71 10.56
N LEU A 191 -3.32 3.62 11.86
CA LEU A 191 -3.81 4.74 12.64
C LEU A 191 -2.78 5.86 12.74
N ALA A 192 -1.49 5.53 12.94
CA ALA A 192 -0.42 6.50 12.96
C ALA A 192 -0.30 7.27 11.63
N LEU A 193 -0.43 6.59 10.48
CA LEU A 193 -0.47 7.23 9.16
C LEU A 193 -1.67 8.18 9.00
N LEU A 194 -2.86 7.75 9.45
CA LEU A 194 -4.08 8.57 9.39
C LEU A 194 -3.96 9.81 10.28
N VAL A 195 -3.46 9.66 11.52
CA VAL A 195 -3.21 10.77 12.45
C VAL A 195 -2.18 11.74 11.86
N LEU A 196 -1.08 11.23 11.30
CA LEU A 196 -0.10 12.10 10.63
C LEU A 196 -0.73 12.83 9.44
N GLY A 197 -1.64 12.18 8.72
CA GLY A 197 -2.45 12.80 7.69
C GLY A 197 -3.35 13.94 8.22
N ALA A 198 -3.99 13.76 9.37
CA ALA A 198 -4.75 14.83 10.02
C ALA A 198 -3.86 16.00 10.45
N VAL A 199 -2.72 15.73 11.09
CA VAL A 199 -1.73 16.74 11.50
C VAL A 199 -1.24 17.55 10.30
N ARG A 200 -0.98 16.90 9.16
CA ARG A 200 -0.58 17.55 7.91
C ARG A 200 -1.75 18.08 7.08
N ARG A 201 -2.97 18.03 7.61
CA ARG A 201 -4.21 18.46 6.97
C ARG A 201 -4.46 17.79 5.62
N THR A 202 -3.95 16.56 5.42
CA THR A 202 -4.27 15.68 4.29
C THR A 202 -5.49 14.78 4.56
N ALA A 203 -5.95 14.69 5.80
CA ALA A 203 -7.22 14.05 6.17
C ALA A 203 -8.00 14.91 7.18
N PRO A 204 -9.34 14.96 7.13
CA PRO A 204 -10.15 15.58 8.18
C PRO A 204 -10.04 14.79 9.50
N VAL A 205 -9.89 15.50 10.63
CA VAL A 205 -9.77 14.88 11.97
C VAL A 205 -10.95 13.97 12.29
N ALA A 206 -12.18 14.38 11.96
CA ALA A 206 -13.38 13.59 12.20
C ALA A 206 -13.34 12.21 11.51
N LEU A 207 -12.76 12.13 10.31
CA LEU A 207 -12.63 10.85 9.60
C LEU A 207 -11.53 9.97 10.18
N VAL A 208 -10.47 10.57 10.73
CA VAL A 208 -9.44 9.82 11.48
C VAL A 208 -10.00 9.27 12.78
N VAL A 209 -10.81 10.06 13.51
CA VAL A 209 -11.52 9.58 14.70
C VAL A 209 -12.48 8.44 14.35
N LEU A 210 -13.24 8.57 13.26
CA LEU A 210 -14.13 7.51 12.77
C LEU A 210 -13.38 6.21 12.47
N ALA A 211 -12.24 6.30 11.77
CA ALA A 211 -11.37 5.15 11.51
C ALA A 211 -10.84 4.54 12.82
N GLY A 212 -10.40 5.37 13.78
CA GLY A 212 -9.95 4.92 15.10
C GLY A 212 -11.05 4.17 15.88
N CYS A 213 -12.27 4.70 15.90
CA CYS A 213 -13.42 4.02 16.48
C CYS A 213 -13.70 2.68 15.78
N GLY A 214 -13.59 2.65 14.44
CA GLY A 214 -13.74 1.42 13.66
C GLY A 214 -12.69 0.35 14.01
N ILE A 215 -11.42 0.75 14.15
CA ILE A 215 -10.32 -0.12 14.57
C ILE A 215 -10.58 -0.70 15.97
N LEU A 216 -10.99 0.15 16.92
CA LEU A 216 -11.30 -0.30 18.29
C LEU A 216 -12.48 -1.26 18.30
N ALA A 217 -13.56 -0.95 17.57
CA ALA A 217 -14.71 -1.84 17.43
C ALA A 217 -14.33 -3.17 16.77
N ALA A 218 -13.51 -3.16 15.72
CA ALA A 218 -13.00 -4.36 15.08
C ALA A 218 -12.21 -5.24 16.07
N GLY A 219 -11.26 -4.64 16.79
CA GLY A 219 -10.43 -5.36 17.77
C GLY A 219 -11.22 -5.92 18.95
N ILE A 220 -12.11 -5.11 19.55
CA ILE A 220 -12.97 -5.55 20.65
C ILE A 220 -13.91 -6.67 20.16
N GLY A 221 -14.59 -6.44 19.03
CA GLY A 221 -15.57 -7.36 18.48
C GLY A 221 -15.00 -8.73 18.11
N HIS A 222 -13.72 -8.79 17.72
CA HIS A 222 -13.04 -10.04 17.39
C HIS A 222 -13.05 -11.04 18.57
N GLY A 223 -12.86 -10.55 19.79
CA GLY A 223 -12.83 -11.34 21.02
C GLY A 223 -14.20 -11.60 21.65
N LEU A 224 -15.29 -11.04 21.11
CA LEU A 224 -16.63 -11.26 21.64
C LEU A 224 -17.24 -12.57 21.09
N PRO A 225 -18.12 -13.26 21.85
CA PRO A 225 -18.79 -14.46 21.38
C PRO A 225 -20.10 -14.17 20.61
N GLY A 226 -20.50 -15.10 19.74
CA GLY A 226 -21.83 -15.10 19.12
C GLY A 226 -22.17 -13.81 18.36
N MET A 227 -23.40 -13.30 18.56
CA MET A 227 -23.90 -12.09 17.90
C MET A 227 -23.12 -10.82 18.27
N LEU A 228 -22.42 -10.80 19.41
CA LEU A 228 -21.58 -9.66 19.76
C LEU A 228 -20.41 -9.47 18.80
N ARG A 229 -20.06 -10.50 18.01
CA ARG A 229 -19.11 -10.36 16.90
C ARG A 229 -19.60 -9.42 15.80
N LEU A 230 -20.88 -9.04 15.75
CA LEU A 230 -21.36 -7.99 14.84
C LEU A 230 -20.61 -6.65 15.06
N VAL A 231 -20.09 -6.41 16.27
CA VAL A 231 -19.23 -5.25 16.57
C VAL A 231 -17.97 -5.25 15.71
N GLU A 232 -17.42 -6.44 15.38
CA GLU A 232 -16.27 -6.60 14.51
C GLU A 232 -16.59 -6.12 13.08
N GLY A 233 -17.72 -6.59 12.54
CA GLY A 233 -18.21 -6.19 11.21
C GLY A 233 -18.56 -4.70 11.13
N ALA A 234 -19.20 -4.16 12.18
CA ALA A 234 -19.48 -2.73 12.29
C ALA A 234 -18.19 -1.90 12.29
N GLY A 235 -17.16 -2.36 13.01
CA GLY A 235 -15.82 -1.77 12.98
C GLY A 235 -15.24 -1.69 11.58
N GLY A 236 -15.32 -2.78 10.82
CA GLY A 236 -14.91 -2.82 9.41
C GLY A 236 -15.64 -1.80 8.52
N LEU A 237 -16.95 -1.65 8.72
CA LEU A 237 -17.76 -0.66 7.99
C LEU A 237 -17.38 0.78 8.33
N LEU A 238 -17.06 1.07 9.60
CA LEU A 238 -16.58 2.39 10.02
C LEU A 238 -15.23 2.73 9.37
N ILE A 239 -14.30 1.75 9.33
CA ILE A 239 -13.00 1.90 8.63
C ILE A 239 -13.23 2.17 7.15
N LEU A 240 -14.08 1.38 6.49
CA LEU A 240 -14.45 1.56 5.08
C LEU A 240 -15.02 2.95 4.82
N GLY A 241 -16.01 3.37 5.61
CA GLY A 241 -16.66 4.68 5.47
C GLY A 241 -15.71 5.85 5.69
N ALA A 242 -14.80 5.72 6.65
CA ALA A 242 -13.76 6.72 6.91
C ALA A 242 -12.79 6.85 5.73
N LEU A 243 -12.22 5.73 5.26
CA LEU A 243 -11.25 5.74 4.15
C LEU A 243 -11.90 6.21 2.84
N ALA A 244 -13.10 5.73 2.52
CA ALA A 244 -13.85 6.18 1.35
C ALA A 244 -14.12 7.70 1.37
N SER A 245 -14.43 8.24 2.54
CA SER A 245 -14.70 9.68 2.69
C SER A 245 -13.41 10.52 2.63
N ILE A 246 -12.29 10.01 3.15
CA ILE A 246 -10.98 10.65 3.00
C ILE A 246 -10.60 10.75 1.52
N VAL A 247 -10.83 9.68 0.73
CA VAL A 247 -10.54 9.68 -0.71
C VAL A 247 -11.47 10.64 -1.46
N ARG A 248 -12.78 10.61 -1.20
CA ARG A 248 -13.76 11.50 -1.87
C ARG A 248 -13.50 12.99 -1.64
N THR A 249 -13.21 13.37 -0.39
CA THR A 249 -12.89 14.78 -0.04
C THR A 249 -11.63 15.30 -0.74
N ARG A 250 -10.79 14.40 -1.28
CA ARG A 250 -9.59 14.74 -2.06
C ARG A 250 -9.82 14.69 -3.56
N GLY A 251 -10.63 13.74 -4.03
CA GLY A 251 -11.02 13.64 -5.44
C GLY A 251 -11.81 14.86 -5.93
N GLY A 252 -12.67 15.42 -5.09
CA GLY A 252 -13.42 16.65 -5.44
C GLY A 252 -12.61 17.95 -5.44
N ALA A 253 -11.34 17.90 -5.00
CA ALA A 253 -10.44 19.06 -4.98
C ALA A 253 -9.42 19.06 -6.13
N LEU A 254 -9.46 18.05 -7.02
CA LEU A 254 -8.71 18.03 -8.26
C LEU A 254 -9.64 18.50 -9.38
N PRO A 255 -9.23 19.47 -10.23
CA PRO A 255 -10.03 19.83 -11.39
C PRO A 255 -10.28 18.60 -12.27
N PRO A 256 -11.45 18.51 -12.94
CA PRO A 256 -11.68 17.46 -13.92
C PRO A 256 -10.57 17.51 -14.97
N ALA A 257 -10.04 16.34 -15.30
CA ALA A 257 -9.06 16.14 -16.35
C ALA A 257 -9.61 16.60 -17.71
#